data_AF-A0A967FEG7-F1
#
_entry.id   AF-A0A967FEG7-F1
#
_cell.length_a   1.000
_cell.length_b   1.000
_cell.length_c   1.000
_cell.angle_alpha   90.00
_cell.angle_beta   90.00
_cell.angle_gamma   90.00
#
_symmetry.space_group_name_H-M   'P 1'
#
loop_
_entity.id
_entity.type
_entity.pdbx_description
1 polymer ?
#
loop_
_entity_poly.entity_id
_entity_poly.type
_entity_poly.pdbx_seq_one_letter_code
_entity_poly.pdbx_strand_id
1 'polypeptide(L)'
;EILLQVQNQLLIADDRTEAEERMLHRFLLSLKELQEQTFYNKKISLGVVRSYLISSLEERFSPLASESGFLTGGITFCSMLPMRAIPFKVIYLLGLND
;
A
#
# COMPACT_ATOMS: atom_id res chain seq x y z
N GLU A 1 14.34 -14.54 5.01
CA GLU A 1 15.20 -14.80 3.84
C GLU A 1 14.49 -15.52 2.70
N ILE A 2 13.86 -16.68 2.95
CA ILE A 2 13.16 -17.45 1.90
C ILE A 2 12.16 -16.60 1.09
N LEU A 3 11.35 -15.77 1.74
CA LEU A 3 10.36 -14.94 1.05
C LEU A 3 10.98 -13.93 0.07
N LEU A 4 12.12 -13.33 0.42
CA LEU A 4 12.84 -12.40 -0.45
C LEU A 4 13.45 -13.13 -1.65
N GLN A 5 13.97 -14.34 -1.45
CA GLN A 5 14.48 -15.17 -2.55
C GLN A 5 13.37 -15.60 -3.51
N VAL A 6 12.20 -15.97 -2.97
CA VAL A 6 11.03 -16.34 -3.77
C VAL A 6 10.52 -15.15 -4.57
N GLN A 7 10.49 -13.95 -3.97
CA GLN A 7 10.15 -12.71 -4.68
C GLN A 7 11.06 -12.52 -5.91
N ASN A 8 12.38 -12.49 -5.72
CA ASN A 8 13.34 -12.22 -6.79
C ASN A 8 13.33 -13.28 -7.90
N GLN A 9 12.86 -14.49 -7.60
CA GLN A 9 12.81 -15.60 -8.56
C GLN A 9 11.49 -15.67 -9.33
N LEU A 10 10.36 -15.32 -8.69
CA LEU A 10 9.03 -15.48 -9.28
C LEU A 10 8.45 -14.19 -9.85
N LEU A 11 8.92 -13.02 -9.38
CA LEU A 11 8.49 -11.73 -9.87
C LEU A 11 9.62 -11.09 -10.66
N ILE A 12 9.43 -11.01 -11.97
CA ILE A 12 10.31 -10.27 -12.88
C ILE A 12 9.53 -9.02 -13.24
N ALA A 13 9.96 -7.87 -12.72
CA ALA A 13 9.33 -6.61 -13.06
C ALA A 13 9.68 -6.16 -14.48
N ASP A 14 8.69 -5.56 -15.12
CA ASP A 14 8.86 -4.71 -16.29
C ASP A 14 8.77 -3.23 -15.86
N ASP A 15 8.97 -2.31 -16.81
CA ASP A 15 8.91 -0.86 -16.56
C ASP A 15 7.58 -0.41 -15.93
N ARG A 16 6.51 -1.19 -16.08
CA ARG A 16 5.18 -0.86 -15.56
C ARG A 16 4.95 -1.37 -14.14
N THR A 17 5.72 -2.36 -13.69
CA THR A 17 5.52 -3.09 -12.42
C THR A 17 6.65 -2.88 -11.41
N GLU A 18 7.68 -2.13 -11.79
CA GLU A 18 8.85 -1.84 -10.97
C GLU A 18 8.51 -1.11 -9.65
N ALA A 19 7.47 -0.27 -9.63
CA ALA A 19 7.03 0.43 -8.43
C ALA A 19 6.40 -0.54 -7.41
N GLU A 20 5.57 -1.46 -7.89
CA GLU A 20 4.89 -2.50 -7.13
C GLU A 20 5.89 -3.53 -6.59
N GLU A 21 6.86 -3.94 -7.40
CA GLU A 21 7.92 -4.85 -6.98
C GLU A 21 8.75 -4.24 -5.85
N ARG A 22 9.21 -3.00 -6.01
CA ARG A 22 9.93 -2.27 -4.95
C ARG A 22 9.09 -2.12 -3.69
N MET A 23 7.78 -1.92 -3.83
CA MET A 23 6.87 -1.85 -2.68
C MET A 23 6.83 -3.19 -1.93
N LEU A 24 6.59 -4.28 -2.64
CA LEU A 24 6.54 -5.62 -2.07
C LEU A 24 7.88 -5.97 -1.39
N HIS A 25 9.00 -5.59 -2.01
CA HIS A 25 10.33 -5.81 -1.46
C HIS A 25 10.52 -5.12 -0.10
N ARG A 26 10.16 -3.83 -0.03
CA ARG A 26 10.22 -3.07 1.24
C ARG A 26 9.35 -3.69 2.33
N PHE A 27 8.20 -4.24 1.96
CA PHE A 27 7.31 -4.89 2.92
C PHE A 27 7.89 -6.20 3.47
N LEU A 28 8.53 -7.00 2.62
CA LEU A 28 9.21 -8.22 3.07
C LEU A 28 10.43 -7.90 3.95
N LEU A 29 11.10 -6.77 3.70
CA LEU A 29 12.16 -6.27 4.59
C LEU A 29 11.62 -5.84 5.95
N SER A 30 10.50 -5.10 6.00
CA SER A 30 9.91 -4.69 7.29
C SER A 30 9.45 -5.88 8.14
N LEU A 31 8.98 -6.97 7.51
CA LEU A 31 8.70 -8.22 8.21
C LEU A 31 9.95 -8.85 8.83
N LYS A 32 11.09 -8.78 8.14
CA LYS A 32 12.38 -9.25 8.68
C LYS A 32 12.81 -8.39 9.86
N GLU A 33 12.72 -7.07 9.74
CA GLU A 33 13.03 -6.13 10.81
C GLU A 33 12.14 -6.36 12.04
N LEU A 34 10.84 -6.61 11.84
CA LEU A 34 9.91 -6.91 12.93
C LEU A 34 10.31 -8.19 13.68
N GLN A 35 10.74 -9.23 12.96
CA GLN A 35 11.25 -10.45 13.58
C GLN A 35 12.50 -10.16 14.42
N GLU A 36 13.43 -9.37 13.90
CA GLU A 36 14.67 -8.99 14.59
C GLU A 36 14.40 -8.16 15.85
N GLN A 37 13.48 -7.20 15.79
CA GLN A 37 13.11 -6.34 16.92
C GLN A 37 12.36 -7.09 18.02
N THR A 38 11.55 -8.09 17.65
CA THR A 38 10.73 -8.85 18.60
C THR A 38 11.42 -10.11 19.11
N PHE A 39 12.56 -10.49 18.52
CA PHE A 39 13.23 -11.78 18.74
C PHE A 39 12.29 -12.99 18.58
N TYR A 40 11.27 -12.85 17.72
CA TYR A 40 10.27 -13.88 17.53
C TYR A 40 10.78 -14.98 16.59
N ASN A 41 11.40 -16.01 17.16
CA ASN A 41 12.06 -17.08 16.39
C ASN A 41 11.20 -18.35 16.24
N LYS A 42 9.90 -18.28 16.53
CA LYS A 42 8.98 -19.41 16.32
C LYS A 42 8.54 -19.49 14.87
N LYS A 43 8.23 -20.70 14.40
CA LYS A 43 7.67 -20.91 13.06
C LYS A 43 6.33 -20.19 12.94
N ILE A 44 6.17 -19.40 11.88
CA ILE A 44 4.92 -18.74 11.49
C ILE A 44 4.38 -19.48 10.27
N SER A 45 3.07 -19.71 10.24
CA SER A 45 2.45 -20.32 9.05
C SER A 45 2.44 -19.33 7.89
N LEU A 46 2.60 -19.83 6.67
CA LEU A 46 2.51 -19.00 5.47
C LEU A 46 1.15 -18.28 5.38
N GLY A 47 0.08 -18.87 5.92
CA GLY A 47 -1.25 -18.26 5.98
C GLY A 47 -1.28 -16.97 6.79
N VAL A 48 -0.56 -16.91 7.92
CA VAL A 48 -0.46 -15.69 8.74
C VAL A 48 0.31 -14.61 7.99
N VAL A 49 1.45 -14.97 7.38
CA VAL A 49 2.24 -14.02 6.58
C VAL A 49 1.42 -13.49 5.40
N ARG A 50 0.69 -14.36 4.70
CA ARG A 50 -0.20 -13.97 3.60
C ARG A 50 -1.29 -13.03 4.08
N SER A 51 -1.97 -13.34 5.18
CA SER A 51 -3.03 -12.50 5.73
C SER A 51 -2.49 -11.11 6.09
N TYR A 52 -1.34 -11.06 6.77
CA TYR A 52 -0.69 -9.80 7.12
C TYR A 52 -0.34 -8.99 5.87
N LEU A 53 0.27 -9.62 4.87
CA LEU A 53 0.64 -8.96 3.62
C LEU A 53 -0.57 -8.42 2.87
N ILE A 54 -1.66 -9.18 2.77
CA ILE A 54 -2.91 -8.71 2.15
C ILE A 54 -3.46 -7.50 2.91
N SER A 55 -3.63 -7.61 4.23
CA SER A 55 -4.21 -6.53 5.04
C SER A 55 -3.37 -5.24 4.97
N SER A 56 -2.04 -5.35 5.00
CA SER A 56 -1.18 -4.18 4.90
C SER A 56 -1.14 -3.55 3.51
N LEU A 57 -1.25 -4.35 2.44
CA LEU A 57 -1.37 -3.81 1.09
C LEU A 57 -2.74 -3.15 0.91
N GLU A 58 -3.83 -3.73 1.41
CA GLU A 58 -5.16 -3.12 1.38
C GLU A 58 -5.21 -1.77 2.10
N GLU A 59 -4.57 -1.66 3.27
CA GLU A 59 -4.46 -0.38 3.99
C GLU A 59 -3.72 0.67 3.16
N ARG A 60 -2.62 0.28 2.51
CA ARG A 60 -1.74 1.20 1.78
C ARG A 60 -2.24 1.57 0.38
N PHE A 61 -2.96 0.68 -0.27
CA PHE A 61 -3.69 0.94 -1.52
C PHE A 61 -5.10 1.45 -1.28
N SER A 62 -5.50 1.64 -0.02
CA SER A 62 -6.77 2.27 0.32
C SER A 62 -6.87 3.63 -0.38
N PRO A 63 -8.02 3.98 -0.98
CA PRO A 63 -8.26 5.27 -1.64
C PRO A 63 -8.03 6.51 -0.75
N LEU A 64 -7.82 6.30 0.55
CA LEU A 64 -7.49 7.32 1.55
C LEU A 64 -5.98 7.63 1.57
N ALA A 65 -5.12 6.71 1.13
CA ALA A 65 -3.66 6.77 1.23
C ALA A 65 -2.98 7.33 -0.05
N SER A 66 -3.68 7.37 -1.17
CA SER A 66 -3.17 7.92 -2.43
C SER A 66 -3.31 9.45 -2.46
N GLU A 67 -2.29 10.15 -1.96
CA GLU A 67 -2.15 11.63 -2.09
C GLU A 67 -1.71 12.09 -3.49
N SER A 68 -1.48 11.15 -4.41
CA SER A 68 -0.98 11.45 -5.75
C SER A 68 -1.97 12.31 -6.53
N GLY A 69 -1.56 13.53 -6.92
CA GLY A 69 -2.34 14.46 -7.73
C GLY A 69 -3.19 15.48 -6.95
N PHE A 70 -3.08 15.53 -5.63
CA PHE A 70 -3.73 16.60 -4.85
C PHE A 70 -3.02 17.94 -5.12
N LEU A 71 -3.75 18.92 -5.68
CA LEU A 71 -3.29 20.29 -5.94
C LEU A 71 -2.17 20.44 -6.99
N THR A 72 -2.05 19.52 -7.95
CA THR A 72 -1.09 19.63 -9.06
C THR A 72 -1.49 20.62 -10.17
N GLY A 73 -2.56 21.41 -9.95
CA GLY A 73 -3.18 22.28 -10.95
C GLY A 73 -4.23 21.55 -11.81
N GLY A 74 -5.25 22.27 -12.28
CA GLY A 74 -6.35 21.70 -13.07
C GLY A 74 -7.50 21.15 -12.22
N ILE A 75 -7.98 19.95 -12.56
CA ILE A 75 -9.10 19.27 -11.90
C ILE A 75 -8.55 18.18 -10.97
N THR A 76 -8.96 18.21 -9.70
CA THR A 76 -8.58 17.18 -8.72
C THR A 76 -9.76 16.23 -8.48
N PHE A 77 -9.55 14.95 -8.76
CA PHE A 77 -10.45 13.87 -8.34
C PHE A 77 -9.97 13.35 -6.98
N CYS A 78 -10.84 13.31 -5.98
CA CYS A 78 -10.48 12.78 -4.67
C CYS A 78 -11.70 12.20 -3.94
N SER A 79 -11.43 11.32 -2.99
CA SER A 79 -12.38 10.79 -2.01
C SER A 79 -12.70 11.85 -0.94
N MET A 80 -13.89 11.78 -0.34
CA MET A 80 -14.18 12.57 0.88
C MET A 80 -13.35 12.02 2.05
N LEU A 81 -12.43 12.84 2.57
CA LEU A 81 -11.67 12.51 3.78
C LEU A 81 -12.32 13.15 5.01
N PRO A 82 -12.42 12.44 6.14
CA PRO A 82 -12.92 13.00 7.39
C PRO A 82 -12.12 14.23 7.81
N MET A 83 -12.83 15.28 8.25
CA MET A 83 -12.26 16.50 8.85
C MET A 83 -11.24 17.27 7.98
N ARG A 84 -11.14 16.98 6.68
CA ARG A 84 -10.30 17.72 5.75
C ARG A 84 -11.14 18.77 5.03
N ALA A 85 -11.19 19.98 5.57
CA ALA A 85 -11.75 21.13 4.87
C ALA A 85 -10.80 21.55 3.74
N ILE A 86 -11.30 21.65 2.51
CA ILE A 86 -10.49 22.04 1.35
C ILE A 86 -11.08 23.30 0.72
N PRO A 87 -10.37 24.44 0.75
CA PRO A 87 -10.87 25.68 0.18
C PRO A 87 -10.77 25.63 -1.34
N PHE A 88 -11.88 25.30 -2.00
CA PHE A 88 -12.02 25.35 -3.46
C PHE A 88 -13.10 26.34 -3.87
N LYS A 89 -12.93 26.94 -5.05
CA LYS A 89 -13.94 27.84 -5.65
C LYS A 89 -15.20 27.08 -6.07
N VAL A 90 -15.05 25.82 -6.52
CA VAL A 90 -16.14 24.96 -7.00
C VAL A 90 -15.86 23.53 -6.56
N ILE A 91 -16.90 22.82 -6.10
CA ILE A 91 -16.86 21.41 -5.69
C ILE A 91 -18.02 20.68 -6.38
N TYR A 92 -17.73 19.53 -6.99
CA TYR A 92 -18.75 18.61 -7.52
C TYR A 92 -18.75 17.33 -6.69
N LEU A 93 -19.94 16.86 -6.29
CA LEU A 93 -20.12 15.60 -5.58
C LEU A 93 -20.77 14.58 -6.52
N LEU A 94 -20.17 13.40 -6.65
CA LEU A 94 -20.64 12.31 -7.49
C LEU A 94 -20.85 11.06 -6.63
N GLY A 95 -21.85 10.25 -6.96
CA GLY A 95 -22.07 8.95 -6.31
C GLY A 95 -22.73 9.04 -4.91
N LEU A 96 -23.44 10.12 -4.61
CA LEU A 96 -24.35 10.20 -3.46
C LEU A 96 -25.66 9.46 -3.78
N ASN A 97 -25.55 8.15 -4.01
CA ASN A 97 -26.68 7.26 -4.22
C ASN A 97 -27.17 6.71 -2.87
N ASP A 98 -28.44 6.34 -2.79
CA ASP A 98 -29.05 5.61 -1.66
C ASP A 98 -28.60 4.14 -1.58
#